data_AF-A0A8H3W145-F1
#
_entry.id   AF-A0A8H3W145-F1
#
_cell.length_a   1.000
_cell.length_b   1.000
_cell.length_c   1.000
_cell.angle_alpha   90.00
_cell.angle_beta   90.00
_cell.angle_gamma   90.00
#
_symmetry.space_group_name_H-M   'P 1'
#
loop_
_entity.id
_entity.type
_entity.pdbx_description
1 polymer ?
#
loop_
_entity_poly.entity_id
_entity_poly.type
_entity_poly.pdbx_seq_one_letter_code
_entity_poly.pdbx_strand_id
1 'polypeptide(L)'
;MPEPKNLGSCGATPAEARNKGCVFDFIIGGWYRPECMDQEMYDRYIADWKTLNITLFSGPNETVPVGLDYGLEGDWEFIWGVGTFHYLHCSYVMEKNWKVLTHQLKRVPSNCVEDEHMWHCLGLNGKPDPEDITSPVRRKIFERAPIVDCLIFP
;
A
#
# COMPACT_ATOMS: atom_id res chain seq x y z
N MET A 1 6.92 22.44 0.19
CA MET A 1 7.32 21.92 -1.13
C MET A 1 6.46 22.59 -2.19
N PRO A 2 6.93 22.80 -3.42
CA PRO A 2 6.06 23.27 -4.51
C PRO A 2 4.88 22.31 -4.71
N GLU A 3 3.74 22.84 -5.16
CA GLU A 3 2.56 22.07 -5.54
C GLU A 3 2.95 21.00 -6.58
N PRO A 4 2.65 19.70 -6.34
CA PRO A 4 2.98 18.66 -7.29
C PRO A 4 2.06 18.69 -8.51
N LYS A 5 2.57 18.28 -9.66
CA LYS A 5 1.73 18.03 -10.85
C LYS A 5 0.98 16.71 -10.65
N ASN A 6 -0.33 16.71 -10.87
CA ASN A 6 -1.17 15.51 -10.79
C ASN A 6 -1.37 14.88 -12.19
N LEU A 7 -1.08 13.59 -12.35
CA LEU A 7 -1.34 12.81 -13.58
C LEU A 7 -2.75 12.20 -13.64
N GLY A 8 -3.56 12.41 -12.61
CA GLY A 8 -4.92 11.89 -12.43
C GLY A 8 -4.98 10.50 -11.80
N SER A 9 -6.21 10.06 -11.55
CA SER A 9 -6.52 8.78 -10.90
C SER A 9 -6.95 7.67 -11.87
N CYS A 10 -6.90 6.44 -11.37
CA CYS A 10 -7.29 5.24 -12.08
C CYS A 10 -8.78 4.90 -12.03
N GLY A 11 -9.62 5.82 -11.51
CA GLY A 11 -11.04 5.56 -11.32
C GLY A 11 -11.33 4.90 -9.96
N ALA A 12 -12.60 4.55 -9.75
CA ALA A 12 -13.13 4.09 -8.47
C ALA A 12 -13.34 2.57 -8.40
N THR A 13 -13.05 1.86 -9.50
CA THR A 13 -13.20 0.41 -9.61
C THR A 13 -11.98 -0.23 -10.30
N PRO A 14 -11.66 -1.50 -9.99
CA PRO A 14 -10.62 -2.25 -10.68
C PRO A 14 -10.86 -2.36 -12.19
N ALA A 15 -12.12 -2.46 -12.62
CA ALA A 15 -12.48 -2.47 -14.03
C ALA A 15 -12.11 -1.15 -14.74
N GLU A 16 -12.41 0.00 -14.14
CA GLU A 16 -12.00 1.31 -14.66
C GLU A 16 -10.48 1.45 -14.70
N ALA A 17 -9.78 1.00 -13.65
CA ALA A 17 -8.33 1.07 -13.56
C ALA A 17 -7.66 0.25 -14.66
N ARG A 18 -8.10 -0.99 -14.87
CA ARG A 18 -7.62 -1.85 -15.96
C ARG A 18 -7.89 -1.22 -17.34
N ASN A 19 -9.09 -0.64 -17.55
CA ASN A 19 -9.43 0.04 -18.81
C ASN A 19 -8.56 1.27 -19.07
N LYS A 20 -8.07 1.94 -18.01
CA LYS A 20 -7.12 3.06 -18.10
C LYS A 20 -5.65 2.63 -18.20
N GLY A 21 -5.35 1.32 -18.21
CA GLY A 21 -3.98 0.79 -18.25
C GLY A 21 -3.20 1.02 -16.95
N CYS A 22 -3.89 1.15 -15.83
CA CYS A 22 -3.27 1.31 -14.52
C CYS A 22 -2.74 -0.02 -13.98
N VAL A 23 -1.82 0.09 -13.01
CA VAL A 23 -1.26 -1.05 -12.28
C VAL A 23 -1.72 -1.00 -10.82
N PHE A 24 -1.74 -2.17 -10.20
CA PHE A 24 -2.11 -2.31 -8.80
C PHE A 24 -0.87 -2.52 -7.94
N ASP A 25 -0.69 -1.68 -6.93
CA ASP A 25 0.33 -1.87 -5.89
C ASP A 25 -0.35 -2.42 -4.66
N PHE A 26 -0.19 -3.72 -4.47
CA PHE A 26 -0.74 -4.41 -3.33
C PHE A 26 -0.18 -3.92 -1.99
N ILE A 27 1.08 -3.50 -1.93
CA ILE A 27 1.68 -3.04 -0.66
C ILE A 27 1.06 -1.71 -0.26
N ILE A 28 0.71 -0.81 -1.20
CA ILE A 28 -0.08 0.40 -0.90
C ILE A 28 -1.58 0.13 -0.79
N GLY A 29 -2.08 -0.91 -1.45
CA GLY A 29 -3.49 -1.25 -1.54
C GLY A 29 -4.27 -0.38 -2.54
N GLY A 30 -3.63 0.12 -3.61
CA GLY A 30 -4.23 1.10 -4.52
C GLY A 30 -3.89 0.91 -6.00
N TRP A 31 -4.79 1.36 -6.87
CA TRP A 31 -4.58 1.43 -8.31
C TRP A 31 -4.01 2.79 -8.70
N TYR A 32 -2.90 2.80 -9.43
CA TYR A 32 -2.31 4.05 -9.91
C TYR A 32 -1.63 3.89 -11.28
N ARG A 33 -1.30 5.04 -11.86
CA ARG A 33 -0.61 5.16 -13.15
C ARG A 33 0.73 4.42 -13.13
N PRO A 34 1.10 3.63 -14.15
CA PRO A 34 2.37 2.88 -14.18
C PRO A 34 3.59 3.73 -13.89
N GLU A 35 3.55 5.01 -14.27
CA GLU A 35 4.62 5.97 -14.03
C GLU A 35 4.91 6.20 -12.54
N CYS A 36 3.94 5.98 -11.64
CA CYS A 36 4.07 6.09 -10.18
C CYS A 36 4.54 4.79 -9.49
N MET A 37 4.69 3.71 -10.26
CA MET A 37 5.21 2.45 -9.74
C MET A 37 6.73 2.52 -9.64
N ASP A 38 7.27 2.11 -8.50
CA ASP A 38 8.68 1.80 -8.36
C ASP A 38 8.78 0.27 -8.30
N GLN A 39 8.97 -0.36 -9.46
CA GLN A 39 8.87 -1.81 -9.59
C GLN A 39 9.94 -2.53 -8.77
N GLU A 40 11.16 -2.00 -8.72
CA GLU A 40 12.26 -2.60 -7.96
C GLU A 40 11.97 -2.58 -6.46
N MET A 41 11.47 -1.45 -5.95
CA MET A 41 11.05 -1.33 -4.55
C MET A 41 9.88 -2.26 -4.24
N TYR A 42 8.85 -2.27 -5.10
CA TYR A 42 7.69 -3.15 -4.94
C TYR A 42 8.10 -4.63 -4.88
N ASP A 43 8.91 -5.09 -5.84
CA ASP A 43 9.34 -6.48 -5.93
C ASP A 43 10.10 -6.93 -4.67
N ARG A 44 10.93 -6.04 -4.10
CA ARG A 44 11.62 -6.30 -2.83
C ARG A 44 10.63 -6.49 -1.68
N TYR A 45 9.64 -5.62 -1.53
CA TYR A 45 8.66 -5.75 -0.44
C TYR A 45 7.72 -6.96 -0.62
N ILE A 46 7.42 -7.34 -1.86
CA ILE A 46 6.71 -8.60 -2.14
C ILE A 46 7.57 -9.81 -1.74
N ALA A 47 8.89 -9.78 -1.98
CA ALA A 47 9.80 -10.82 -1.53
C ALA A 47 9.89 -10.88 0.01
N ASP A 48 9.93 -9.74 0.68
CA ASP A 48 9.93 -9.65 2.14
C ASP A 48 8.62 -10.21 2.72
N TRP A 49 7.47 -9.85 2.15
CA TRP A 49 6.18 -10.41 2.53
C TRP A 49 6.16 -11.95 2.43
N LYS A 50 6.64 -12.49 1.30
CA LYS A 50 6.73 -13.95 1.10
C LYS A 50 7.66 -14.60 2.12
N THR A 51 8.81 -13.99 2.40
CA THR A 51 9.80 -14.51 3.36
C THR A 51 9.27 -14.50 4.79
N LEU A 52 8.51 -13.48 5.15
CA LEU A 52 7.85 -13.35 6.45
C LEU A 52 6.60 -14.24 6.58
N ASN A 53 6.18 -14.92 5.51
CA ASN A 53 5.03 -15.83 5.46
C ASN A 53 3.74 -15.18 6.02
N ILE A 54 3.52 -13.90 5.70
CA ILE A 54 2.42 -13.15 6.32
C ILE A 54 1.08 -13.56 5.71
N THR A 55 0.13 -13.89 6.57
CA THR A 55 -1.18 -14.42 6.18
C THR A 55 -2.22 -13.30 6.07
N LEU A 56 -3.09 -13.39 5.06
CA LEU A 56 -4.21 -12.46 4.83
C LEU A 56 -5.55 -13.19 4.94
N PHE A 57 -6.62 -12.42 5.14
CA PHE A 57 -7.98 -12.89 5.27
C PHE A 57 -8.93 -11.92 4.55
N SER A 58 -10.04 -12.45 4.02
CA SER A 58 -11.10 -11.64 3.38
C SER A 58 -11.98 -10.92 4.40
N GLY A 59 -11.91 -11.28 5.68
CA GLY A 59 -12.75 -10.71 6.74
C GLY A 59 -12.19 -10.91 8.15
N PRO A 60 -12.74 -10.22 9.15
CA PRO A 60 -12.26 -10.28 10.53
C PRO A 60 -12.44 -11.67 11.15
N ASN A 61 -13.55 -12.34 10.82
CA ASN A 61 -13.94 -13.62 11.40
C ASN A 61 -13.56 -14.83 10.51
N GLU A 62 -12.93 -14.59 9.35
CA GLU A 62 -12.68 -15.62 8.34
C GLU A 62 -11.54 -16.54 8.75
N THR A 63 -11.79 -17.82 9.02
CA THR A 63 -10.75 -18.73 9.53
C THR A 63 -9.81 -19.25 8.45
N VAL A 64 -10.20 -19.13 7.18
CA VAL A 64 -9.42 -19.58 6.03
C VAL A 64 -8.62 -18.41 5.45
N PRO A 65 -7.29 -18.52 5.35
CA PRO A 65 -6.48 -17.54 4.66
C PRO A 65 -6.87 -17.36 3.20
N VAL A 66 -6.79 -16.13 2.70
CA VAL A 66 -6.84 -15.89 1.26
C VAL A 66 -5.46 -16.12 0.66
N GLY A 67 -5.43 -16.62 -0.57
CA GLY A 67 -4.18 -16.79 -1.32
C GLY A 67 -3.51 -15.44 -1.63
N LEU A 68 -2.22 -15.48 -1.92
CA LEU A 68 -1.47 -14.33 -2.42
C LEU A 68 -2.19 -13.67 -3.61
N ASP A 69 -2.69 -14.49 -4.53
CA ASP A 69 -3.36 -14.03 -5.75
C ASP A 69 -4.60 -13.16 -5.45
N TYR A 70 -5.38 -13.49 -4.41
CA TYR A 70 -6.52 -12.67 -3.99
C TYR A 70 -6.09 -11.25 -3.61
N GLY A 71 -4.98 -11.11 -2.89
CA GLY A 71 -4.41 -9.81 -2.56
C GLY A 71 -4.01 -9.04 -3.81
N LEU A 72 -3.26 -9.70 -4.70
CA LEU A 72 -2.69 -9.13 -5.91
C LEU A 72 -3.73 -8.77 -6.99
N GLU A 73 -4.90 -9.40 -6.99
CA GLU A 73 -5.99 -9.11 -7.93
C GLU A 73 -6.51 -7.66 -7.83
N GLY A 74 -6.39 -7.06 -6.63
CA GLY A 74 -6.85 -5.70 -6.36
C GLY A 74 -8.36 -5.51 -6.49
N ASP A 75 -9.13 -6.60 -6.39
CA ASP A 75 -10.58 -6.65 -6.56
C ASP A 75 -11.27 -7.18 -5.30
N TRP A 76 -11.11 -6.41 -4.23
CA TRP A 76 -11.63 -6.75 -2.90
C TRP A 76 -12.15 -5.50 -2.18
N GLU A 77 -13.12 -5.69 -1.30
CA GLU A 77 -13.66 -4.61 -0.47
C GLU A 77 -12.82 -4.41 0.78
N PHE A 78 -12.32 -5.49 1.37
CA PHE A 78 -11.46 -5.44 2.55
C PHE A 78 -10.35 -6.48 2.44
N ILE A 79 -9.19 -6.12 3.01
CA ILE A 79 -8.17 -7.09 3.36
C ILE A 79 -7.84 -6.96 4.83
N TRP A 80 -7.87 -8.11 5.48
CA TRP A 80 -7.49 -8.29 6.86
C TRP A 80 -6.15 -9.01 6.91
N GLY A 81 -5.24 -8.55 7.77
CA GLY A 81 -3.91 -9.11 7.92
C GLY A 81 -3.47 -9.08 9.37
N VAL A 82 -2.37 -9.76 9.67
CA VAL A 82 -1.73 -9.68 10.99
C VAL A 82 -0.88 -8.41 11.10
N GLY A 83 -0.54 -8.01 12.33
CA GLY A 83 0.21 -6.78 12.63
C GLY A 83 1.44 -6.62 11.74
N THR A 84 2.26 -7.65 11.57
CA THR A 84 3.46 -7.63 10.71
C THR A 84 3.24 -7.02 9.33
N PHE A 85 2.10 -7.30 8.66
CA PHE A 85 1.84 -6.71 7.35
C PHE A 85 1.64 -5.20 7.44
N HIS A 86 0.99 -4.72 8.49
CA HIS A 86 0.74 -3.29 8.70
C HIS A 86 2.05 -2.51 8.86
N TYR A 87 3.01 -3.05 9.62
CA TYR A 87 4.36 -2.45 9.75
C TYR A 87 5.13 -2.46 8.42
N LEU A 88 5.01 -3.55 7.65
CA LEU A 88 5.59 -3.66 6.30
C LEU A 88 5.01 -2.59 5.36
N HIS A 89 3.68 -2.43 5.34
CA HIS A 89 2.96 -1.40 4.60
C HIS A 89 3.41 0.02 5.00
N CYS A 90 3.41 0.33 6.30
CA CYS A 90 3.82 1.66 6.78
C CYS A 90 5.28 1.96 6.43
N SER A 91 6.17 0.96 6.51
CA SER A 91 7.57 1.09 6.10
C SER A 91 7.70 1.35 4.59
N TYR A 92 6.88 0.71 3.74
CA TYR A 92 6.84 0.96 2.30
C TYR A 92 6.40 2.39 1.96
N VAL A 93 5.34 2.88 2.61
CA VAL A 93 4.86 4.26 2.45
C VAL A 93 5.96 5.26 2.84
N MET A 94 6.64 5.03 3.96
CA MET A 94 7.74 5.89 4.41
C MET A 94 8.95 5.85 3.47
N GLU A 95 9.36 4.69 2.98
CA GLU A 95 10.46 4.60 2.03
C GLU A 95 10.13 5.34 0.72
N LYS A 96 8.89 5.22 0.20
CA LYS A 96 8.50 5.89 -1.03
C LYS A 96 8.61 7.41 -0.90
N ASN A 97 8.20 7.95 0.25
CA ASN A 97 8.41 9.36 0.60
C ASN A 97 9.89 9.73 0.68
N TRP A 98 10.71 8.91 1.35
CA TRP A 98 12.15 9.12 1.44
C TRP A 98 12.82 9.15 0.06
N LYS A 99 12.42 8.28 -0.87
CA LYS A 99 12.92 8.27 -2.25
C LYS A 99 12.51 9.52 -3.02
N VAL A 100 11.34 10.10 -2.76
CA VAL A 100 10.96 11.42 -3.30
C VAL A 100 11.83 12.54 -2.73
N LEU A 101 12.01 12.57 -1.41
CA LEU A 101 12.82 13.59 -0.72
C LEU A 101 14.29 13.56 -1.14
N THR A 102 14.81 12.38 -1.47
CA THR A 102 16.19 12.19 -1.95
C THR A 102 16.31 12.23 -3.48
N HIS A 103 15.23 12.61 -4.19
CA HIS A 103 15.16 12.71 -5.65
C HIS A 103 15.45 11.41 -6.43
N GLN A 104 15.41 10.24 -5.77
CA GLN A 104 15.47 8.94 -6.43
C GLN A 104 14.17 8.65 -7.19
N LEU A 105 13.05 9.13 -6.66
CA LEU A 105 11.76 9.16 -7.33
C LEU A 105 11.31 10.61 -7.52
N LYS A 106 10.63 10.88 -8.62
CA LYS A 106 9.90 12.14 -8.83
C LYS A 106 8.41 12.00 -8.60
N ARG A 107 7.93 10.78 -8.36
CA ARG A 107 6.51 10.43 -8.46
C ARG A 107 6.10 9.61 -7.26
N VAL A 108 4.92 9.91 -6.73
CA VAL A 108 4.39 9.25 -5.55
C VAL A 108 2.87 9.21 -5.59
N PRO A 109 2.25 8.11 -5.15
CA PRO A 109 0.81 8.03 -4.98
C PRO A 109 0.32 9.06 -3.95
N SER A 110 -0.81 9.73 -4.21
CA SER A 110 -1.31 10.83 -3.36
C SER A 110 -1.53 10.41 -1.91
N ASN A 111 -2.05 9.21 -1.70
CA ASN A 111 -2.27 8.69 -0.36
C ASN A 111 -0.97 8.53 0.45
N CYS A 112 0.18 8.33 -0.19
CA CYS A 112 1.45 8.28 0.53
C CYS A 112 1.88 9.65 1.08
N VAL A 113 1.32 10.76 0.61
CA VAL A 113 1.68 12.11 1.10
C VAL A 113 0.55 12.79 1.86
N GLU A 114 -0.57 12.09 2.08
CA GLU A 114 -1.67 12.56 2.92
C GLU A 114 -1.21 12.62 4.38
N ASP A 115 -1.49 13.76 5.03
CA ASP A 115 -0.95 14.05 6.38
C ASP A 115 -1.41 13.01 7.41
N GLU A 116 -2.71 12.69 7.44
CA GLU A 116 -3.27 11.68 8.35
C GLU A 116 -2.65 10.29 8.14
N HIS A 117 -2.45 9.89 6.88
CA HIS A 117 -1.85 8.60 6.56
C HIS A 117 -0.37 8.56 6.97
N MET A 118 0.38 9.65 6.72
CA MET A 118 1.78 9.75 7.14
C MET A 118 1.95 9.78 8.65
N TRP A 119 1.09 10.50 9.39
CA TRP A 119 1.11 10.50 10.85
C TRP A 119 0.79 9.12 11.44
N HIS A 120 -0.15 8.39 10.83
CA HIS A 120 -0.43 7.00 11.18
C HIS A 120 0.81 6.11 10.99
N CYS A 121 1.44 6.16 9.81
CA CYS A 121 2.64 5.37 9.52
C CYS A 121 3.81 5.70 10.45
N LEU A 122 4.04 6.99 10.72
CA LEU A 122 5.08 7.46 11.64
C LEU A 122 4.81 7.02 13.08
N GLY A 123 3.55 7.10 13.52
CA GLY A 123 3.14 6.65 14.86
C GLY A 123 3.38 5.16 15.05
N LEU A 124 2.96 4.35 14.07
CA LEU A 124 3.08 2.90 14.10
C LEU A 124 4.55 2.45 14.08
N ASN A 125 5.37 2.98 13.17
CA ASN A 125 6.80 2.62 13.10
C ASN A 125 7.66 3.27 14.19
N GLY A 126 7.30 4.46 14.68
CA GLY A 126 8.05 5.17 15.72
C GLY A 126 7.82 4.63 17.13
N LYS A 127 6.73 3.89 17.35
CA LYS A 127 6.38 3.24 18.62
C LYS A 127 5.85 1.83 18.36
N PRO A 128 6.70 0.91 17.88
CA PRO A 128 6.24 -0.43 17.55
C PRO A 128 5.74 -1.13 18.80
N ASP A 129 4.60 -1.80 18.65
CA ASP A 129 4.01 -2.66 19.68
C ASP A 129 4.35 -4.13 19.34
N PRO A 130 5.25 -4.78 20.10
CA PRO A 130 5.63 -6.17 19.85
C PRO A 130 4.47 -7.15 19.97
N GLU A 131 3.50 -6.87 20.85
CA GLU A 131 2.32 -7.71 21.00
C GLU A 131 1.46 -7.62 19.75
N ASP A 132 1.34 -6.42 19.16
CA ASP A 132 0.62 -6.23 17.91
C ASP A 132 1.31 -6.93 16.73
N ILE A 133 2.62 -6.76 16.58
CA ILE A 133 3.40 -7.35 15.48
C ILE A 133 3.21 -8.87 15.46
N THR A 134 3.30 -9.50 16.64
CA THR A 134 3.22 -10.96 16.77
C THR A 134 1.79 -11.46 16.94
N SER A 135 0.81 -10.56 17.03
CA SER A 135 -0.57 -10.92 17.29
C SER A 135 -1.18 -11.72 16.14
N PRO A 136 -1.92 -12.80 16.43
CA PRO A 136 -2.81 -13.40 15.45
C PRO A 136 -4.07 -12.55 15.23
N VAL A 137 -4.29 -11.49 16.02
CA VAL A 137 -5.42 -10.59 15.87
C VAL A 137 -5.34 -9.91 14.51
N ARG A 138 -6.41 -10.06 13.75
CA ARG A 138 -6.50 -9.52 12.41
C ARG A 138 -6.91 -8.08 12.47
N ARG A 139 -6.19 -7.24 11.74
CA ARG A 139 -6.53 -5.84 11.54
C ARG A 139 -6.98 -5.65 10.12
N LYS A 140 -7.92 -4.71 9.95
CA LYS A 140 -8.23 -4.16 8.64
C LYS A 140 -6.96 -3.44 8.16
N ILE A 141 -6.35 -3.97 7.12
CA ILE A 141 -5.16 -3.38 6.50
C ILE A 141 -5.60 -2.38 5.44
N PHE A 142 -6.55 -2.81 4.61
CA PHE A 142 -7.11 -1.98 3.56
C PHE A 142 -8.64 -2.00 3.63
N GLU A 143 -9.20 -0.85 3.36
CA GLU A 143 -10.61 -0.63 3.07
C GLU A 143 -10.68 -0.10 1.65
N ARG A 144 -11.37 -0.84 0.76
CA ARG A 144 -11.63 -0.60 -0.66
C ARG A 144 -10.58 0.24 -1.37
N ALA A 145 -9.90 -0.32 -2.36
CA ALA A 145 -8.86 0.36 -3.16
C ALA A 145 -9.17 1.86 -3.36
N PRO A 146 -8.46 2.76 -2.64
CA PRO A 146 -8.80 4.17 -2.64
C PRO A 146 -8.56 4.75 -4.02
N ILE A 147 -9.24 5.87 -4.32
CA ILE A 147 -8.93 6.65 -5.50
C ILE A 147 -7.60 7.35 -5.22
N VAL A 148 -6.54 6.85 -5.83
CA VAL A 148 -5.19 7.38 -5.65
C VAL A 148 -4.73 8.08 -6.92
N ASP A 149 -4.28 9.32 -6.75
CA ASP A 149 -3.68 10.11 -7.81
C ASP A 149 -2.17 9.85 -7.89
N CYS A 150 -1.59 10.03 -9.08
CA CYS A 150 -0.15 10.01 -9.25
C CYS A 150 0.41 11.44 -9.24
N LEU A 151 1.11 11.81 -8.16
CA LEU A 151 1.70 13.12 -7.97
C LEU A 151 3.14 13.15 -8.47
N ILE A 152 3.56 14.24 -9.10
CA ILE A 152 4.91 14.49 -9.57
C ILE A 152 5.50 15.71 -8.86
N PHE A 153 6.60 15.50 -8.16
CA PHE A 153 7.41 16.56 -7.56
C PHE A 153 8.56 16.96 -8.51
N PRO A 154 8.88 18.27 -8.62
CA PRO A 154 9.91 18.78 -9.53
C PRO A 154 11.32 18.29 -9.21
#